data_AF-A0A2T7KGV8-F1
#
_entry.id   AF-A0A2T7KGV8-F1
#
_cell.length_a   1.000
_cell.length_b   1.000
_cell.length_c   1.000
_cell.angle_alpha   90.00
_cell.angle_beta   90.00
_cell.angle_gamma   90.00
#
_symmetry.space_group_name_H-M   'P 1'
#
loop_
_entity.id
_entity.type
_entity.pdbx_description
1 polymer ?
#
loop_
_entity_poly.entity_id
_entity_poly.type
_entity_poly.pdbx_seq_one_letter_code
_entity_poly.pdbx_strand_id
1 'polypeptide(L)' 'MAAWSLILLVCAVGVLISLIVGVVAAAIPDTSANHWSDRCRRGFRAFVATMTLYIAFVLMVVAIRAALV' A
#
# COMPACT_ATOMS: atom_id res chain seq x y z
N MET A 1 3.50 -4.79 26.07
CA MET A 1 2.70 -3.71 25.43
C MET A 1 3.39 -3.12 24.21
N ALA A 2 4.68 -2.76 24.29
CA ALA A 2 5.43 -2.14 23.17
C ALA A 2 5.40 -2.91 21.82
N ALA A 3 5.42 -4.25 21.84
CA ALA A 3 5.39 -5.07 20.62
C ALA A 3 4.07 -4.90 19.83
N TRP A 4 2.92 -4.85 20.51
CA TRP A 4 1.62 -4.63 19.88
C TRP A 4 1.50 -3.24 19.28
N SER A 5 2.03 -2.22 19.96
CA SER A 5 2.06 -0.85 19.46
C SER A 5 2.91 -0.72 18.19
N LEU A 6 4.04 -1.43 18.10
CA LEU A 6 4.88 -1.46 16.90
C LEU A 6 4.19 -2.14 15.72
N ILE A 7 3.49 -3.26 15.95
CA ILE A 7 2.71 -3.93 14.90
C ILE A 7 1.63 -3.00 14.35
N LEU A 8 0.87 -2.34 15.23
CA LEU A 8 -0.15 -1.38 14.83
C LEU A 8 0.45 -0.20 14.05
N LEU A 9 1.60 0.32 14.47
CA LEU A 9 2.29 1.40 13.78
C LEU A 9 2.71 0.97 12.36
N VAL A 10 3.31 -0.22 12.23
CA VAL A 10 3.74 -0.77 10.93
C VAL A 10 2.52 -0.95 10.01
N CYS A 11 1.42 -1.52 10.50
CA CYS A 11 0.18 -1.62 9.74
C CYS A 11 -0.36 -0.24 9.30
N ALA A 12 -0.42 0.72 10.23
CA ALA A 12 -0.92 2.07 9.96
C ALA A 12 -0.08 2.79 8.90
N VAL A 13 1.25 2.68 8.97
CA VAL A 13 2.18 3.27 7.99
C VAL A 13 2.00 2.60 6.62
N GLY A 14 1.90 1.27 6.55
CA GLY A 14 1.67 0.58 5.28
C GLY A 14 0.37 0.97 4.59
N VAL A 15 -0.71 1.16 5.38
CA VAL A 15 -1.99 1.67 4.88
C VAL A 15 -1.86 3.12 4.41
N LEU A 16 -1.21 3.99 5.21
CA LEU A 16 -1.01 5.39 4.87
C LEU A 16 -0.23 5.56 3.56
N ILE A 17 0.87 4.82 3.38
CA ILE A 17 1.66 4.84 2.15
C ILE A 17 0.81 4.40 0.95
N SER A 18 0.04 3.32 1.10
CA SER A 18 -0.81 2.82 0.03
C SER A 18 -1.89 3.84 -0.36
N LEU A 19 -2.48 4.53 0.62
CA LEU A 19 -3.43 5.61 0.39
C LEU A 19 -2.79 6.78 -0.36
N ILE A 20 -1.60 7.23 0.07
CA ILE A 20 -0.87 8.31 -0.60
C ILE A 20 -0.60 7.95 -2.05
N VAL A 21 -0.10 6.74 -2.33
CA VAL A 21 0.17 6.29 -3.71
C VAL A 21 -1.11 6.28 -4.55
N GLY A 22 -2.22 5.77 -4.01
CA GLY A 22 -3.51 5.76 -4.70
C GLY A 22 -4.04 7.16 -5.00
N VAL A 23 -3.98 8.07 -4.04
CA VAL A 23 -4.43 9.46 -4.20
C VAL A 23 -3.55 10.19 -5.22
N VAL A 24 -2.23 10.06 -5.12
CA VAL A 24 -1.29 10.68 -6.07
C VAL A 24 -1.54 10.15 -7.49
N ALA A 25 -1.73 8.84 -7.66
CA ALA A 25 -2.02 8.25 -8.96
C ALA A 25 -3.37 8.69 -9.55
N ALA A 26 -4.35 9.05 -8.73
CA ALA A 26 -5.62 9.65 -9.19
C ALA A 26 -5.50 11.15 -9.46
N ALA A 27 -4.65 11.86 -8.71
CA ALA A 27 -4.51 13.32 -8.78
C ALA A 27 -3.61 13.77 -9.93
N ILE A 28 -2.63 12.95 -10.35
CA ILE A 28 -1.75 13.30 -11.46
C ILE A 28 -2.59 13.44 -12.74
N PRO A 29 -2.62 14.64 -13.36
CA PRO A 29 -3.34 14.85 -14.59
C PRO A 29 -2.65 14.05 -15.68
N ASP A 30 -3.40 13.13 -16.27
CA ASP A 30 -2.93 12.34 -17.40
C ASP A 30 -3.76 12.72 -18.61
N THR A 31 -3.07 13.12 -19.67
CA THR A 31 -3.68 13.58 -20.93
C THR A 31 -4.51 12.49 -21.59
N SER A 32 -4.30 11.22 -21.20
CA SER A 32 -5.07 10.06 -21.64
C SER A 32 -6.35 9.79 -20.85
N ALA A 33 -6.53 10.39 -19.67
CA ALA A 33 -7.65 10.14 -18.75
C ALA A 33 -8.45 11.41 -18.49
N ASN A 34 -9.32 11.75 -19.45
CA ASN A 34 -10.19 12.92 -19.37
C ASN A 34 -11.41 12.72 -18.44
N HIS A 35 -11.81 11.48 -18.18
CA HIS A 35 -12.91 11.18 -17.28
C HIS A 35 -12.43 10.95 -15.84
N TRP A 36 -13.17 11.52 -14.89
CA TRP A 36 -12.94 11.37 -13.45
C TRP A 36 -12.92 9.88 -13.02
N SER A 37 -13.77 9.05 -13.62
CA SER A 37 -13.84 7.60 -13.36
C SER A 37 -12.53 6.88 -13.65
N ASP A 38 -11.82 7.26 -14.71
CA ASP A 38 -10.56 6.60 -15.11
C ASP A 38 -9.43 6.95 -14.15
N ARG A 39 -9.40 8.20 -13.68
CA ARG A 39 -8.46 8.67 -12.66
C ARG A 39 -8.68 7.93 -11.33
N CYS A 40 -9.93 7.80 -10.88
CA CYS A 40 -10.26 7.01 -9.69
C CYS A 40 -9.90 5.53 -9.87
N ARG A 41 -10.17 4.92 -11.03
CA ARG A 41 -9.82 3.52 -11.29
C ARG A 41 -8.31 3.30 -11.25
N ARG A 42 -7.53 4.25 -11.76
CA ARG A 42 -6.07 4.21 -11.71
C ARG A 42 -5.54 4.36 -10.29
N GLY A 43 -6.05 5.33 -9.54
CA GLY A 43 -5.72 5.49 -8.12
C GLY A 43 -6.02 4.24 -7.31
N PHE A 44 -7.19 3.63 -7.55
CA PHE A 44 -7.55 2.37 -6.90
C PHE A 44 -6.60 1.22 -7.26
N ARG A 45 -6.22 1.08 -8.54
CA ARG A 45 -5.23 0.08 -8.96
C ARG A 45 -3.87 0.30 -8.29
N ALA A 46 -3.43 1.55 -8.20
CA ALA A 46 -2.17 1.89 -7.54
C ALA A 46 -2.22 1.60 -6.03
N PHE A 47 -3.33 1.94 -5.36
CA PHE A 47 -3.57 1.56 -3.97
C PHE A 47 -3.50 0.04 -3.76
N VAL A 48 -4.25 -0.73 -4.55
CA VAL A 48 -4.29 -2.19 -4.45
C VAL A 48 -2.91 -2.80 -4.69
N ALA A 49 -2.20 -2.37 -5.75
CA ALA A 49 -0.87 -2.86 -6.05
C ALA A 49 0.11 -2.60 -4.89
N THR A 50 0.08 -1.40 -4.31
CA THR A 50 0.96 -1.03 -3.19
C THR A 50 0.63 -1.84 -1.93
N MET A 51 -0.66 -2.03 -1.63
CA MET A 51 -1.12 -2.90 -0.55
C MET A 51 -0.66 -4.35 -0.73
N THR A 52 -0.79 -4.90 -1.94
CA THR A 52 -0.36 -6.27 -2.23
C THR A 52 1.15 -6.45 -2.05
N LEU A 53 1.95 -5.52 -2.57
CA LEU A 53 3.41 -5.55 -2.39
C LEU A 53 3.79 -5.45 -0.91
N TYR A 54 3.11 -4.58 -0.16
CA TYR A 54 3.34 -4.44 1.27
C TYR A 54 3.02 -5.73 2.04
N ILE A 55 1.89 -6.36 1.76
CA ILE A 55 1.51 -7.64 2.39
C ILE A 55 2.53 -8.72 2.02
N ALA A 56 2.91 -8.83 0.74
CA ALA A 56 3.91 -9.80 0.29
C ALA A 56 5.26 -9.61 1.01
N PHE A 57 5.69 -8.35 1.17
CA PHE A 57 6.91 -8.02 1.93
C PHE A 57 6.81 -8.44 3.40
N VAL A 58 5.69 -8.14 4.06
CA VAL A 58 5.48 -8.56 5.46
C VAL A 58 5.52 -10.09 5.58
N LEU A 59 4.85 -10.81 4.69
CA LEU A 59 4.88 -12.28 4.67
C LEU A 59 6.29 -12.82 4.43
N MET A 60 7.05 -12.23 3.52
CA MET A 60 8.45 -12.59 3.29
C MET A 60 9.30 -12.42 4.55
N VAL A 61 9.18 -11.29 5.24
CA VAL A 61 9.91 -11.03 6.50
C VAL A 61 9.54 -12.05 7.58
N VAL A 62 8.25 -12.36 7.71
CA VAL A 62 7.77 -13.38 8.65
C VAL A 62 8.32 -14.76 8.30
N ALA A 63 8.32 -15.16 7.03
CA ALA A 63 8.85 -16.43 6.57
C ALA A 63 10.36 -16.56 6.84
N ILE A 64 11.14 -15.51 6.56
CA ILE A 64 12.58 -15.47 6.86
C ILE A 64 12.81 -15.59 8.37
N ARG A 65 12.05 -14.86 9.18
CA ARG A 65 12.14 -14.98 10.65
C ARG A 65 11.84 -16.39 11.12
N ALA A 66 10.81 -17.04 10.58
CA ALA A 66 10.46 -18.41 10.92
C ALA A 66 11.52 -19.43 10.49
N ALA A 67 12.23 -19.20 9.38
CA ALA A 67 13.30 -20.09 8.90
C ALA A 67 14.62 -19.96 9.68
N LEU A 68 14.81 -18.87 10.44
CA LEU A 68 16.01 -18.61 11.25
C LEU A 68 15.86 -19.04 12.72
N VAL A 69 14.69 -19.54 13.12
CA VAL A 69 14.36 -20.02 14.48
C VAL A 69 14.27 -21.54 14.44
#